data_AF-A0A7J2VV17-F1
#
_entry.id   AF-A0A7J2VV17-F1
#
_cell.length_a   1.000
_cell.length_b   1.000
_cell.length_c   1.000
_cell.angle_alpha   90.00
_cell.angle_beta   90.00
_cell.angle_gamma   90.00
#
_symmetry.space_group_name_H-M   'P 1'
#
loop_
_entity.id
_entity.type
_entity.pdbx_description
1 polymer ?
#
loop_
_entity_poly.entity_id
_entity_poly.type
_entity_poly.pdbx_seq_one_letter_code
_entity_poly.pdbx_strand_id
1 'polypeptide(L)' 'MRVPGRIFLSEKLLKEVEEGAIEQVANVAFLPGIQKWSLAMPDMHFGYGFPIGGVAAISYEEGGISPGGVG' A
#
# COMPACT_ATOMS: atom_id res chain seq x y z
N MET A 1 7.93 -10.05 0.30
CA MET A 1 7.22 -9.12 -0.60
C MET A 1 7.64 -9.44 -2.03
N ARG A 2 6.79 -9.19 -3.03
CA ARG A 2 7.13 -9.36 -4.47
C ARG A 2 7.76 -8.09 -5.05
N VAL A 3 7.35 -6.93 -4.55
CA VAL A 3 7.90 -5.60 -4.85
C VAL A 3 8.19 -4.85 -3.55
N PRO A 4 9.02 -3.79 -3.54
CA PRO A 4 9.16 -2.93 -2.36
C PRO A 4 7.94 -2.03 -2.12
N GLY A 5 7.76 -1.59 -0.88
CA GLY A 5 6.86 -0.49 -0.53
C GLY A 5 7.54 0.86 -0.77
N ARG A 6 6.76 1.90 -1.11
CA ARG A 6 7.25 3.28 -1.18
C ARG A 6 6.22 4.23 -0.61
N ILE A 7 6.63 4.97 0.41
CA ILE A 7 5.78 5.87 1.18
C ILE A 7 6.27 7.30 0.98
N PHE A 8 5.37 8.23 0.67
CA PHE A 8 5.70 9.64 0.47
C PHE A 8 5.35 10.44 1.72
N LEU A 9 6.34 10.85 2.51
CA LEU A 9 6.12 11.59 3.76
C LEU A 9 7.18 12.67 3.95
N SER A 10 6.78 13.72 4.68
CA SER A 10 7.75 14.62 5.31
C SER A 10 8.21 14.03 6.66
N GLU A 11 9.32 14.51 7.20
CA GLU A 11 9.79 14.10 8.53
C GLU A 11 8.76 14.36 9.64
N LYS A 12 7.92 15.39 9.48
CA LYS A 12 6.84 15.68 10.42
C LYS A 12 5.79 14.58 10.38
N LEU A 13 5.29 14.25 9.19
CA LEU A 13 4.25 13.24 9.02
C LEU A 13 4.73 11.85 9.42
N LEU A 14 6.01 11.53 9.22
CA LEU A 14 6.60 10.25 9.62
C LEU A 14 6.38 9.93 11.12
N LYS A 15 6.30 10.95 11.99
CA LYS A 15 6.07 10.78 13.43
C LYS A 15 4.61 10.46 13.78
N GLU A 16 3.69 10.68 12.84
CA GLU A 16 2.25 10.54 13.02
C GLU A 16 1.72 9.25 12.34
N VAL A 17 2.56 8.55 11.57
CA VAL A 17 2.16 7.33 10.86
C VAL A 17 1.91 6.18 11.83
N GLU A 18 0.78 5.51 11.64
CA GLU A 18 0.43 4.29 12.34
C GLU A 18 1.26 3.11 11.81
N GLU A 19 1.88 2.33 12.71
CA GLU A 19 2.67 1.15 12.34
C GLU A 19 1.86 0.15 11.50
N GLY A 20 0.59 -0.06 11.85
CA GLY A 20 -0.31 -0.94 11.10
C GLY A 20 -0.55 -0.49 9.65
N ALA A 21 -0.53 0.82 9.37
CA ALA A 21 -0.64 1.32 8.00
C ALA A 21 0.63 0.99 7.19
N ILE A 22 1.81 1.04 7.81
CA ILE A 22 3.08 0.61 7.20
C ILE A 22 3.05 -0.89 6.90
N GLU A 23 2.55 -1.70 7.84
CA GLU A 23 2.36 -3.13 7.63
C GLU A 23 1.41 -3.42 6.46
N GLN A 24 0.32 -2.67 6.33
CA GLN A 24 -0.60 -2.79 5.20
C GLN A 24 0.08 -2.47 3.86
N VAL A 25 0.94 -1.45 3.79
CA VAL A 25 1.78 -1.20 2.60
C VAL A 25 2.64 -2.42 2.28
N ALA A 26 3.28 -3.02 3.30
CA ALA A 26 4.10 -4.21 3.12
C ALA A 26 3.27 -5.42 2.66
N ASN A 27 2.07 -5.62 3.21
CA ASN A 27 1.17 -6.71 2.85
C ASN A 27 0.69 -6.63 1.41
N VAL A 28 0.27 -5.43 0.96
CA VAL A 28 -0.13 -5.16 -0.43
C VAL A 28 1.01 -5.52 -1.39
N ALA A 29 2.28 -5.33 -0.97
CA ALA A 29 3.45 -5.67 -1.77
C ALA A 29 3.66 -7.18 -2.03
N PHE A 30 2.86 -8.07 -1.42
CA PHE A 30 2.86 -9.51 -1.71
C PHE A 30 1.81 -9.94 -2.75
N LEU A 31 0.91 -9.05 -3.18
CA LEU A 31 -0.17 -9.41 -4.10
C LEU A 31 0.36 -9.93 -5.44
N PRO A 32 -0.21 -11.02 -5.98
CA PRO A 32 0.13 -11.51 -7.32
C PRO A 32 -0.06 -10.41 -8.39
N GLY A 33 0.88 -10.34 -9.34
CA GLY A 33 0.82 -9.37 -10.43
C GLY A 33 1.08 -7.92 -10.04
N ILE A 34 1.40 -7.59 -8.78
CA ILE A 34 1.72 -6.20 -8.40
C ILE A 34 2.93 -5.65 -9.14
N GLN A 35 2.81 -4.42 -9.63
CA GLN A 35 3.80 -3.79 -10.49
C GLN A 35 4.61 -2.74 -9.73
N LYS A 36 5.93 -2.90 -9.76
CA LYS A 36 6.97 -1.97 -9.29
C LYS A 36 6.96 -1.63 -7.78
N TRP A 37 5.86 -1.14 -7.21
CA TRP A 37 5.74 -0.72 -5.82
C TRP A 37 4.32 -0.90 -5.25
N SER A 38 4.25 -1.12 -3.94
CA SER A 38 3.07 -0.78 -3.13
C SER A 38 3.27 0.65 -2.62
N LEU A 39 2.43 1.59 -3.05
CA LEU A 39 2.59 3.01 -2.76
C LEU A 39 1.66 3.45 -1.64
N ALA A 40 2.10 4.41 -0.83
CA ALA A 40 1.25 5.11 0.12
C ALA A 40 1.48 6.62 0.05
N MET A 41 0.39 7.36 -0.02
CA MET A 41 0.36 8.81 -0.10
C MET A 41 0.57 9.47 1.28
N PRO A 42 0.85 10.78 1.35
CA PRO A 42 1.15 11.45 2.62
C PRO A 42 0.02 11.45 3.66
N ASP A 43 -1.22 11.19 3.23
CA ASP A 43 -2.43 11.08 4.04
C ASP A 43 -2.72 9.63 4.48
N MET A 44 -1.75 8.72 4.35
CA MET A 44 -1.95 7.31 4.69
C MET A 44 -2.31 7.09 6.16
N HIS A 45 -3.23 6.16 6.38
CA HIS A 45 -3.64 5.71 7.71
C HIS A 45 -4.24 4.30 7.62
N PHE A 46 -4.52 3.69 8.78
CA PHE A 46 -4.98 2.31 8.85
C PHE A 46 -6.31 2.11 8.10
N GLY A 47 -6.35 1.13 7.19
CA GLY A 47 -7.53 0.80 6.40
C GLY A 47 -7.97 -0.66 6.54
N TYR A 48 -8.75 -1.16 5.57
CA TYR A 48 -9.21 -2.55 5.53
C TYR A 48 -8.39 -3.38 4.53
N GLY A 49 -7.28 -3.93 5.01
CA GLY A 49 -6.35 -4.75 4.20
C GLY A 49 -5.36 -3.91 3.40
N PHE A 50 -5.83 -2.87 2.70
CA PHE A 50 -4.98 -1.81 2.15
C PHE A 50 -4.97 -0.63 3.12
N PRO A 51 -3.88 0.16 3.16
CA PRO A 51 -3.93 1.45 3.83
C PRO A 51 -4.83 2.40 3.03
N ILE A 52 -5.59 3.24 3.71
CA ILE A 52 -6.23 4.38 3.05
C ILE A 52 -5.10 5.29 2.52
N GLY A 53 -5.30 5.88 1.34
CA GLY A 53 -4.21 6.58 0.62
C GLY A 53 -3.19 5.64 -0.04
N GLY A 54 -3.47 4.33 -0.10
CA GLY A 54 -2.67 3.35 -0.81
C GLY A 54 -2.90 3.36 -2.32
N VAL A 55 -1.85 3.06 -3.10
CA VAL A 55 -1.95 2.85 -4.56
C VAL A 55 -1.16 1.60 -4.95
N ALA A 56 -1.79 0.68 -5.67
CA ALA A 56 -1.15 -0.51 -6.22
C ALA A 56 -1.66 -0.77 -7.63
N ALA A 57 -0.73 -0.86 -8.58
CA ALA A 57 -1.03 -1.30 -9.94
C ALA A 57 -0.87 -2.82 -10.01
N ILE A 58 -1.91 -3.52 -10.45
CA ILE A 58 -1.93 -4.99 -10.55
C ILE A 58 -2.08 -5.39 -12.02
N SER A 59 -1.25 -6.32 -12.48
CA SER A 59 -1.34 -6.92 -13.81
C SER A 59 -2.69 -7.61 -13.99
N TYR A 60 -3.32 -7.38 -15.15
CA TYR A 60 -4.58 -8.03 -15.51
C TYR A 60 -4.44 -9.55 -15.70
N GLU A 61 -3.31 -10.00 -16.23
CA GLU A 61 -3.09 -11.42 -16.56
C GLU A 61 -2.61 -12.25 -15.35
N GLU A 62 -1.80 -11.65 -14.49
CA GLU A 62 -1.10 -12.36 -13.40
C GLU A 62 -1.66 -12.05 -12.00
N GLY A 63 -2.61 -11.12 -11.92
CA GLY A 63 -3.12 -10.58 -10.67
C GLY A 63 -4.65 -10.68 -10.54
N GLY A 64 -5.19 -9.90 -9.61
CA GLY A 64 -6.62 -9.85 -9.33
C GLY A 64 -7.05 -8.54 -8.66
N ILE A 65 -8.35 -8.39 -8.44
CA ILE A 65 -8.93 -7.23 -7.77
C ILE A 65 -9.16 -7.57 -6.29
N SER A 66 -8.72 -6.68 -5.40
CA SER A 66 -9.10 -6.69 -4.00
C SER A 66 -10.10 -5.57 -3.73
N PRO A 67 -11.35 -5.86 -3.33
CA PRO A 67 -12.31 -4.81 -2.96
C PRO A 67 -11.80 -3.87 -1.87
N GLY A 68 -11.00 -4.39 -0.92
CA GLY A 68 -10.38 -3.58 0.13
C GLY A 68 -9.30 -2.62 -0.36
N GLY A 69 -8.86 -2.74 -1.63
CA GLY A 69 -7.97 -1.76 -2.27
C GLY A 69 -8.69 -0.65 -3.03
N VAL A 70 -10.03 -0.66 -3.03
CA VAL A 70 -10.90 0.40 -3.60
C VAL A 70 -11.68 1.12 -2.50
N GLY A 71 -12.03 0.39 -1.43
CA GLY A 71 -12.82 0.87 -0.29
C GLY A 71 -12.07 1.81 0.66
#